data_AF-A0A640UNY7-F1
#
_entry.id   AF-A0A640UNY7-F1
#
_cell.length_a   1.000
_cell.length_b   1.000
_cell.length_c   1.000
_cell.angle_alpha   90.00
_cell.angle_beta   90.00
_cell.angle_gamma   90.00
#
_symmetry.space_group_name_H-M   'P 1'
#
loop_
_entity.id
_entity.type
_entity.pdbx_description
1 polymer ?
#
loop_
_entity_poly.entity_id
_entity_poly.type
_entity_poly.pdbx_seq_one_letter_code
_entity_poly.pdbx_strand_id
1 'polypeptide(L)'
;MERDDQLELYGLVADRLKDAHTRVRTLQVPEGVRMALTRKLLVITAAAKHDLADAARRLEWFMADLDEGRYPEDVHTDRSP
;
A
#
# COMPACT_ATOMS: atom_id res chain seq x y z
N MET A 1 6.07 16.55 -23.84
CA MET A 1 5.37 17.14 -22.69
C MET A 1 4.39 16.17 -22.08
N GLU A 2 3.22 15.83 -22.65
CA GLU A 2 2.28 14.91 -21.96
C GLU A 2 2.85 13.53 -21.57
N ARG A 3 3.78 12.97 -22.37
CA ARG A 3 4.47 11.72 -22.05
C ARG A 3 5.52 11.87 -20.95
N ASP A 4 6.16 13.03 -20.86
CA ASP A 4 7.17 13.33 -19.85
C ASP A 4 6.50 13.50 -18.48
N ASP A 5 5.37 14.21 -18.43
CA ASP A 5 4.54 14.38 -17.22
C ASP A 5 4.01 13.03 -16.68
N GLN A 6 3.62 12.11 -17.57
CA GLN A 6 3.21 10.75 -17.17
C GLN A 6 4.37 9.90 -16.64
N LEU A 7 5.57 10.04 -17.20
CA LEU A 7 6.77 9.35 -16.73
C LEU A 7 7.22 9.85 -15.36
N GLU A 8 7.14 11.16 -15.11
CA GLU A 8 7.41 11.75 -13.80
C GLU A 8 6.41 11.28 -12.75
N LEU A 9 5.11 11.27 -13.09
CA LEU A 9 4.08 10.75 -12.18
C LEU A 9 4.30 9.26 -11.88
N TYR A 10 4.68 8.48 -12.89
CA TYR A 10 5.00 7.06 -12.70
C TYR A 10 6.19 6.87 -11.76
N GLY A 11 7.27 7.64 -11.95
CA GLY A 11 8.43 7.62 -11.07
C GLY A 11 8.07 7.96 -9.62
N LEU A 12 7.29 9.01 -9.41
CA LEU A 12 6.83 9.42 -8.08
C LEU A 12 6.00 8.33 -7.39
N VAL A 13 5.08 7.69 -8.12
CA VAL A 13 4.26 6.59 -7.57
C VAL A 13 5.12 5.37 -7.27
N ALA A 14 6.08 5.03 -8.14
CA ALA A 14 7.00 3.92 -7.93
C ALA A 14 7.87 4.11 -6.67
N ASP A 15 8.40 5.33 -6.46
CA ASP A 15 9.16 5.66 -5.25
C ASP A 15 8.30 5.55 -3.99
N ARG A 16 7.07 6.09 -4.03
CA ARG A 16 6.14 5.96 -2.89
C ARG A 16 5.77 4.50 -2.59
N LEU A 17 5.61 3.66 -3.61
CA LEU A 17 5.33 2.23 -3.42
C LEU A 17 6.51 1.54 -2.72
N LYS A 18 7.75 1.86 -3.14
CA LYS A 18 8.97 1.33 -2.52
C LYS A 18 9.10 1.75 -1.06
N ASP A 19 8.78 3.00 -0.74
CA ASP A 19 8.77 3.51 0.63
C ASP A 19 7.72 2.79 1.49
N ALA A 20 6.51 2.59 0.94
CA ALA A 20 5.45 1.87 1.64
C ALA A 20 5.83 0.41 1.91
N HIS A 21 6.45 -0.28 0.94
CA HIS A 21 6.98 -1.63 1.14
C HIS A 21 8.07 -1.69 2.23
N THR A 22 8.94 -0.69 2.26
CA THR A 22 10.00 -0.59 3.27
C THR A 22 9.40 -0.36 4.67
N ARG A 23 8.45 0.58 4.80
CA ARG A 23 7.72 0.85 6.05
C ARG A 23 7.05 -0.40 6.59
N VAL A 24 6.25 -1.09 5.77
CA VAL A 24 5.56 -2.33 6.18
C VAL A 24 6.55 -3.41 6.64
N ARG A 25 7.73 -3.52 6.00
CA ARG A 25 8.76 -4.47 6.40
C ARG A 25 9.43 -4.11 7.74
N THR A 26 9.59 -2.82 8.03
CA THR A 26 10.19 -2.33 9.28
C THR A 26 9.19 -2.22 10.44
N LEU A 27 7.90 -2.24 10.13
CA LEU A 27 6.83 -2.08 11.10
C LEU A 27 6.78 -3.27 12.06
N GLN A 28 6.82 -3.01 13.37
CA GLN A 28 6.70 -4.04 14.40
C GLN A 28 5.22 -4.36 14.68
N VAL A 29 4.59 -5.08 13.75
CA VAL A 29 3.21 -5.56 13.85
C VAL A 29 3.15 -7.09 13.81
N PRO A 30 2.04 -7.70 14.29
CA PRO A 30 1.80 -9.13 14.14
C PRO A 30 1.94 -9.60 12.68
N GLU A 31 2.29 -10.86 12.49
CA GLU A 31 2.50 -11.42 11.16
C GLU A 31 1.24 -11.38 10.29
N GLY A 32 0.07 -11.69 10.84
CA GLY A 32 -1.20 -11.64 10.09
C GLY A 32 -1.50 -10.23 9.58
N VAL A 33 -1.30 -9.22 10.42
CA VAL A 33 -1.36 -7.80 10.05
C VAL A 33 -0.35 -7.46 8.95
N ARG A 34 0.93 -7.83 9.09
CA ARG A 34 1.97 -7.59 8.08
C ARG A 34 1.62 -8.23 6.74
N MET A 35 1.09 -9.46 6.75
CA MET A 35 0.63 -10.16 5.55
C MET A 35 -0.58 -9.48 4.91
N ALA A 36 -1.51 -8.96 5.70
CA ALA A 36 -2.66 -8.21 5.19
C ALA A 36 -2.21 -6.88 4.54
N LEU A 37 -1.29 -6.15 5.18
CA LEU A 37 -0.69 -4.92 4.63
C LEU A 37 0.07 -5.21 3.33
N THR A 38 0.87 -6.28 3.29
CA THR A 38 1.59 -6.69 2.08
C THR A 38 0.63 -7.04 0.94
N ARG A 39 -0.47 -7.77 1.23
CA ARG A 39 -1.51 -8.08 0.25
C ARG A 39 -2.17 -6.81 -0.31
N LYS A 40 -2.48 -5.81 0.53
CA LYS A 40 -3.00 -4.51 0.08
C LYS A 40 -2.01 -3.80 -0.86
N LEU A 41 -0.71 -3.78 -0.53
CA LEU A 41 0.32 -3.18 -1.39
C LEU A 41 0.43 -3.85 -2.77
N LEU A 42 0.28 -5.18 -2.84
CA LEU A 42 0.27 -5.89 -4.12
C LEU A 42 -0.91 -5.48 -5.01
N VAL A 43 -2.09 -5.29 -4.42
CA VAL A 43 -3.29 -4.81 -5.16
C VAL A 43 -3.07 -3.39 -5.68
N ILE A 44 -2.48 -2.50 -4.87
CA ILE A 44 -2.16 -1.12 -5.29
C ILE A 44 -1.13 -1.13 -6.42
N THR A 45 -0.08 -1.94 -6.30
CA THR A 45 0.94 -2.10 -7.36
C THR A 45 0.34 -2.65 -8.66
N ALA A 46 -0.60 -3.58 -8.56
CA ALA A 46 -1.31 -4.10 -9.73
C ALA A 46 -2.18 -3.00 -10.38
N ALA A 47 -2.90 -2.21 -9.57
CA ALA A 47 -3.68 -1.08 -10.06
C ALA A 47 -2.80 -0.03 -10.76
N ALA A 48 -1.59 0.25 -10.25
CA ALA A 48 -0.67 1.22 -10.84
C ALA A 48 -0.27 0.92 -12.29
N LYS A 49 -0.38 -0.34 -12.73
CA LYS A 49 -0.12 -0.75 -14.12
C LYS A 49 -1.25 -0.35 -15.08
N HIS A 50 -2.45 -0.14 -14.57
CA HIS A 50 -3.66 0.10 -15.36
C HIS A 50 -4.21 1.52 -15.12
N ASP A 51 -4.22 1.97 -13.88
CA ASP A 51 -4.67 3.29 -13.44
C ASP A 51 -3.72 3.83 -12.37
N LEU A 52 -2.82 4.69 -12.82
CA LEU A 52 -1.81 5.30 -11.97
C LEU A 52 -2.41 6.30 -10.97
N ALA A 53 -3.46 7.01 -11.36
CA ALA A 53 -4.11 8.01 -10.51
C ALA A 53 -4.89 7.34 -9.36
N ASP A 54 -5.62 6.29 -9.67
CA ASP A 54 -6.33 5.46 -8.68
C ASP A 54 -5.36 4.77 -7.73
N ALA A 55 -4.24 4.24 -8.24
CA ALA A 55 -3.18 3.67 -7.42
C ALA A 55 -2.54 4.71 -6.48
N ALA A 56 -2.27 5.92 -6.97
CA ALA A 56 -1.71 7.01 -6.15
C ALA A 56 -2.65 7.37 -4.99
N ARG A 57 -3.96 7.49 -5.24
CA ARG A 57 -4.95 7.79 -4.19
C ARG A 57 -5.02 6.67 -3.14
N ARG A 58 -5.06 5.41 -3.59
CA ARG A 58 -5.06 4.26 -2.66
C ARG A 58 -3.79 4.17 -1.83
N LEU A 59 -2.64 4.50 -2.43
CA LEU A 59 -1.36 4.51 -1.74
C LEU A 59 -1.30 5.61 -0.67
N GLU A 60 -1.81 6.80 -0.98
CA GLU A 60 -1.92 7.91 -0.03
C GLU A 60 -2.76 7.52 1.19
N TRP A 61 -3.93 6.91 0.96
CA TRP A 61 -4.81 6.44 2.03
C TRP A 61 -4.16 5.33 2.85
N PHE A 62 -3.48 4.39 2.19
CA PHE A 62 -2.76 3.32 2.85
C PHE A 62 -1.65 3.86 3.76
N MET A 63 -0.89 4.87 3.31
CA MET A 63 0.15 5.50 4.12
C MET A 63 -0.44 6.28 5.30
N ALA A 64 -1.56 7.00 5.10
CA ALA A 64 -2.28 7.67 6.18
C ALA A 64 -2.79 6.68 7.24
N ASP A 65 -3.38 5.56 6.82
CA ASP A 65 -3.80 4.48 7.72
C ASP A 65 -2.60 3.92 8.52
N LEU A 66 -1.44 3.73 7.88
CA LEU A 66 -0.22 3.28 8.57
C LEU A 66 0.28 4.30 9.59
N ASP A 67 0.32 5.59 9.24
CA ASP A 67 0.77 6.66 10.13
C ASP A 67 -0.19 6.87 11.31
N GLU A 68 -1.50 6.62 11.12
CA GLU A 68 -2.51 6.62 12.19
C GLU A 68 -2.55 5.31 13.02
N GLY A 69 -1.78 4.29 12.63
CA GLY A 69 -1.81 2.97 13.27
C GLY A 69 -3.11 2.19 13.02
N ARG A 70 -3.89 2.57 12.01
CA ARG A 70 -5.12 1.89 11.58
C ARG A 70 -4.77 0.70 10.70
N TYR A 71 -4.33 -0.37 11.35
CA TYR A 71 -4.01 -1.61 10.67
C TYR A 71 -5.27 -2.42 10.38
N PRO A 72 -5.29 -3.21 9.29
CA PRO A 72 -6.34 -4.20 9.12
C PRO A 72 -6.37 -5.08 10.36
N GLU A 73 -7.54 -5.16 11.00
CA GLU A 73 -7.75 -6.08 12.11
C GLU A 73 -7.36 -7.48 11.65
N ASP A 74 -6.56 -8.17 12.47
CA ASP A 74 -6.24 -9.56 12.24
C ASP A 74 -7.58 -10.31 12.26
N VAL A 75 -8.14 -10.62 11.09
CA VAL A 75 -9.40 -11.39 10.97
C VAL A 75 -9.14 -12.87 11.33
N HIS A 76 -8.31 -13.11 12.34
CA HIS A 76 -8.34 -14.31 13.15
C HIS A 76 -9.39 -14.11 14.25
N THR A 77 -10.64 -13.88 13.83
CA THR A 77 -11.76 -14.30 14.67
C THR A 77 -11.66 -15.82 14.72
N ASP A 78 -11.01 -16.30 15.77
CA ASP A 78 -11.38 -17.56 16.39
C ASP A 78 -12.86 -17.44 16.77
N ARG A 79 -13.72 -17.72 15.80
CA ARG A 79 -15.11 -18.09 16.04
C ARG A 79 -15.12 -19.62 16.04
N SER A 80 -14.65 -20.21 17.13
CA SER A 80 -14.98 -21.59 17.45
C SER A 80 -16.28 -21.61 18.26
N PRO A 81 -17.28 -22.45 17.88
CA PRO A 81 -18.54 -22.62 18.61
C PRO A 81 -18.39 -23.38 19.93
#